data_AF-A0A965BSK9-F1
#
_entry.id   AF-A0A965BSK9-F1
#
_cell.length_a   1.000
_cell.length_b   1.000
_cell.length_c   1.000
_cell.angle_alpha   90.00
_cell.angle_beta   90.00
_cell.angle_gamma   90.00
#
_symmetry.space_group_name_H-M   'P 1'
#
loop_
_entity.id
_entity.type
_entity.pdbx_description
1 polymer ?
#
loop_
_entity_poly.entity_id
_entity_poly.type
_entity_poly.pdbx_seq_one_letter_code
_entity_poly.pdbx_strand_id
1 'polypeptide(L)'
;MQTFQQDCIELAMRKFARGEVSRRGLMAGLAALGVGAGMAGDAAAQAARNLVMVNWGGIANQGFGNFYGEPFAAANPGWRVVQDSTGPSAGRIRSMVESGRVTWDICDSSATSATLLGGLNLLNRIDYNVVDRNNVIGPTFALDHGAAPYSFSNVLVYDSTKFPNGAPTSWADFWDLRRFPGTRLLRRDAAGALDAAQMALGKDPR
;
A
#
# COMPACT_ATOMS: atom_id res chain seq x y z
N MET A 1 5.14 23.21 34.19
CA MET A 1 5.98 22.89 35.37
C MET A 1 5.96 21.39 35.51
N GLN A 2 7.06 20.70 35.15
CA GLN A 2 7.17 19.25 35.33
C GLN A 2 7.15 18.95 36.83
N THR A 3 6.45 17.89 37.23
CA THR A 3 6.41 17.50 38.64
C THR A 3 7.66 16.69 38.96
N PHE A 4 8.13 16.77 40.20
CA PHE A 4 9.26 15.97 40.69
C PHE A 4 9.08 14.46 40.40
N GLN A 5 7.85 13.97 40.47
CA GLN A 5 7.49 12.59 40.13
C GLN A 5 7.73 12.25 38.65
N GLN A 6 7.44 13.18 37.73
CA GLN A 6 7.69 12.98 36.29
C GLN A 6 9.19 12.93 35.99
N ASP A 7 9.99 13.79 36.63
CA ASP A 7 11.45 13.77 36.47
C ASP A 7 12.06 12.46 36.99
N CYS A 8 11.57 11.94 38.12
CA CYS A 8 12.01 10.65 38.65
C CYS A 8 11.67 9.48 37.73
N ILE A 9 10.47 9.48 37.11
CA ILE A 9 10.06 8.45 36.15
C ILE A 9 10.97 8.50 34.91
N GLU A 10 11.20 9.70 34.37
CA GLU A 10 12.04 9.87 33.19
C GLU A 10 13.49 9.43 33.44
N LEU A 11 14.05 9.78 34.59
CA LEU A 11 15.39 9.34 35.00
C LEU A 11 15.46 7.81 35.16
N ALA A 12 14.46 7.18 35.77
CA ALA A 12 14.41 5.73 35.92
C ALA A 12 14.36 5.01 34.56
N MET A 13 13.56 5.53 33.61
CA MET A 13 13.47 4.98 32.26
C MET A 13 14.77 5.16 31.46
N ARG A 14 15.45 6.31 31.58
CA ARG A 14 16.75 6.54 30.94
C ARG A 14 17.84 5.60 31.48
N LYS A 15 17.85 5.34 32.79
CA LYS A 15 18.79 4.39 33.40
C LYS A 15 18.54 2.95 32.93
N PHE A 16 17.29 2.55 32.77
CA PHE A 16 16.94 1.24 32.18
C PHE A 16 17.39 1.13 30.72
N ALA A 17 17.15 2.16 29.90
CA ALA A 17 17.59 2.18 28.50
C ALA A 17 19.12 2.09 28.34
N ARG A 18 19.88 2.58 29.32
CA ARG A 18 21.35 2.48 29.37
C ARG A 18 21.86 1.18 30.01
N GLY A 19 20.99 0.27 30.42
CA GLY A 19 21.35 -1.00 31.06
C GLY A 19 21.91 -0.85 32.49
N GLU A 20 21.81 0.34 33.09
CA GLU A 20 22.33 0.63 34.43
C GLU A 20 21.44 0.05 35.54
N VAL A 21 20.18 -0.24 35.23
CA VAL A 21 19.17 -0.74 36.17
C VAL A 21 18.46 -1.94 35.56
N SER A 22 18.32 -3.02 36.33
CA SER A 22 17.57 -4.20 35.91
C SER A 22 16.07 -3.93 35.83
N ARG A 23 15.33 -4.72 35.05
CA ARG A 23 13.86 -4.65 34.95
C ARG A 23 13.18 -4.66 36.33
N ARG A 24 13.69 -5.45 37.28
CA ARG A 24 13.19 -5.52 38.66
C ARG A 24 13.46 -4.22 39.44
N GLY A 25 14.63 -3.61 39.24
CA GLY A 25 14.97 -2.32 39.83
C GLY A 25 14.09 -1.18 39.30
N LEU A 26 13.79 -1.20 38.00
CA LEU A 26 12.86 -0.24 37.39
C LEU A 26 11.44 -0.38 37.97
N MET A 27 10.93 -1.60 38.07
CA MET A 27 9.59 -1.86 38.63
C MET A 27 9.47 -1.43 40.09
N ALA A 28 10.49 -1.67 40.90
CA ALA A 28 10.53 -1.21 42.29
C ALA A 28 10.55 0.33 42.38
N GLY A 29 11.32 1.00 41.51
CA GLY A 29 11.37 2.46 41.45
C GLY A 29 10.04 3.10 41.02
N LEU A 30 9.38 2.54 40.00
CA LEU A 30 8.08 3.02 39.53
C LEU A 30 6.96 2.78 40.56
N ALA A 31 6.98 1.64 41.25
CA ALA A 31 6.04 1.35 42.34
C ALA A 31 6.20 2.31 43.53
N ALA A 32 7.44 2.65 43.91
CA ALA A 32 7.71 3.64 44.96
C ALA A 32 7.22 5.05 44.58
N LEU A 33 7.18 5.36 43.28
CA LEU A 33 6.64 6.61 42.74
C LEU A 33 5.11 6.59 42.57
N GLY A 34 4.41 5.58 43.07
CA GLY A 34 2.94 5.49 42.98
C GLY A 34 2.39 5.32 41.56
N VAL A 35 3.25 4.96 40.60
CA VAL A 35 2.83 4.61 39.24
C VAL A 35 2.24 3.21 39.29
N GLY A 36 0.92 3.11 39.24
CA GLY A 36 0.20 1.84 39.27
C GLY A 36 0.72 0.85 38.22
N ALA A 37 0.54 -0.44 38.50
CA ALA A 37 1.10 -1.59 37.77
C ALA A 37 0.58 -1.78 36.32
N GLY A 38 0.58 -0.73 35.50
CA GLY A 38 0.25 -0.75 34.08
C GLY A 38 1.47 -0.81 33.15
N MET A 39 2.70 -0.88 33.69
CA MET A 39 3.95 -0.94 32.91
C MET A 39 4.72 -2.25 33.12
N ALA A 40 4.07 -3.29 33.66
CA ALA A 40 4.58 -4.65 33.59
C ALA A 40 4.17 -5.28 32.25
N GLY A 41 5.04 -5.24 31.24
CA GLY A 41 5.08 -6.36 30.28
C GLY A 41 5.25 -7.66 31.09
N ASP A 42 4.65 -8.79 30.79
CA ASP A 42 4.24 -9.32 29.50
C ASP A 42 2.84 -9.95 29.63
N ALA A 43 1.81 -9.12 29.50
CA ALA A 43 0.49 -9.55 29.04
C ALA A 43 0.05 -8.54 27.98
N ALA A 44 0.82 -8.42 26.91
CA ALA A 44 0.21 -8.05 25.66
C ALA A 44 -0.84 -9.13 25.40
N ALA A 45 -2.13 -8.80 25.61
CA ALA A 45 -3.17 -9.39 24.79
C ALA A 45 -2.57 -9.45 23.38
N GLN A 46 -2.42 -10.65 22.81
CA GLN A 46 -1.75 -10.88 21.54
C GLN A 46 -2.33 -9.91 20.51
N ALA A 47 -1.75 -8.72 20.41
CA ALA A 47 -2.30 -7.67 19.58
C ALA A 47 -2.10 -8.20 18.18
N ALA A 48 -3.21 -8.44 17.47
CA ALA A 48 -3.16 -9.04 16.15
C ALA A 48 -2.11 -8.28 15.34
N ARG A 49 -1.13 -9.02 14.80
CA ARG A 49 -0.11 -8.44 13.94
C ARG A 49 -0.83 -7.94 12.70
N ASN A 50 -0.78 -6.63 12.47
CA ASN A 50 -1.45 -6.05 11.33
C ASN A 50 -0.53 -6.11 10.12
N LEU A 51 -1.05 -6.62 9.00
CA LEU A 51 -0.48 -6.49 7.68
C LEU A 51 -1.28 -5.43 6.93
N VAL A 52 -0.69 -4.28 6.64
CA VAL A 52 -1.34 -3.16 5.96
C VAL A 52 -1.18 -3.31 4.45
N MET A 53 -2.30 -3.65 3.80
CA MET A 53 -2.43 -3.79 2.36
C MET A 53 -3.10 -2.54 1.79
N VAL A 54 -2.49 -1.92 0.78
CA VAL A 54 -2.92 -0.61 0.27
C VAL A 54 -3.37 -0.72 -1.17
N ASN A 55 -4.56 -0.20 -1.47
CA ASN A 55 -5.16 -0.17 -2.80
C ASN A 55 -5.88 1.16 -3.07
N TRP A 56 -6.56 1.25 -4.21
CA TRP A 56 -7.29 2.45 -4.65
C TRP A 56 -8.77 2.48 -4.22
N GLY A 57 -9.21 1.54 -3.39
CA GLY A 57 -10.59 1.43 -2.92
C GLY A 57 -11.55 0.75 -3.92
N GLY A 58 -12.83 1.00 -3.73
CA GLY A 58 -13.90 0.44 -4.58
C GLY A 58 -13.95 -1.09 -4.55
N ILE A 59 -14.30 -1.70 -5.68
CA ILE A 59 -14.42 -3.16 -5.82
C ILE A 59 -13.08 -3.88 -5.64
N ALA A 60 -11.96 -3.21 -5.94
CA ALA A 60 -10.64 -3.78 -5.70
C ALA A 60 -10.44 -4.05 -4.20
N ASN A 61 -10.94 -3.18 -3.32
CA ASN A 61 -10.81 -3.39 -1.88
C ASN A 61 -11.55 -4.64 -1.40
N GLN A 62 -12.76 -4.87 -1.92
CA GLN A 62 -13.52 -6.09 -1.64
C GLN A 62 -12.81 -7.32 -2.20
N GLY A 63 -12.33 -7.25 -3.45
CA GLY A 63 -11.60 -8.34 -4.08
C GLY A 63 -10.35 -8.72 -3.29
N PHE A 64 -9.51 -7.76 -2.93
CA PHE A 64 -8.30 -8.03 -2.16
C PHE A 64 -8.59 -8.53 -0.75
N GLY A 65 -9.63 -8.00 -0.10
CA GLY A 65 -10.11 -8.51 1.17
C GLY A 65 -10.48 -9.99 1.08
N ASN A 66 -11.39 -10.34 0.17
CA ASN A 66 -11.97 -11.67 0.09
C ASN A 66 -10.99 -12.72 -0.49
N PHE A 67 -10.18 -12.36 -1.48
CA PHE A 67 -9.34 -13.33 -2.20
C PHE A 67 -7.90 -13.41 -1.69
N TYR A 68 -7.39 -12.39 -1.00
CA TYR A 68 -6.04 -12.41 -0.43
C TYR A 68 -6.05 -12.27 1.10
N GLY A 69 -6.79 -11.28 1.61
CA GLY A 69 -6.78 -10.93 3.03
C GLY A 69 -7.36 -12.00 3.95
N GLU A 70 -8.60 -12.43 3.68
CA GLU A 70 -9.31 -13.43 4.47
C GLU A 70 -8.61 -14.80 4.44
N PRO A 71 -8.19 -15.35 3.28
CA PRO A 71 -7.44 -16.60 3.24
C PRO A 71 -6.11 -16.51 4.00
N PHE A 72 -5.38 -15.39 3.89
CA PHE A 72 -4.14 -15.20 4.63
C PHE A 72 -4.37 -15.18 6.14
N ALA A 73 -5.35 -14.42 6.63
CA ALA A 73 -5.66 -14.34 8.05
C ALA A 73 -6.14 -15.69 8.62
N ALA A 74 -6.92 -16.45 7.85
CA ALA A 74 -7.36 -17.80 8.24
C ALA A 74 -6.19 -18.79 8.33
N ALA A 75 -5.23 -18.72 7.39
CA ALA A 75 -4.04 -19.57 7.39
C ALA A 75 -2.99 -19.17 8.45
N ASN A 76 -3.04 -17.94 8.95
CA ASN A 76 -2.03 -17.38 9.86
C ASN A 76 -2.67 -16.82 11.15
N PRO A 77 -3.03 -17.68 12.12
CA PRO A 77 -3.61 -17.24 13.39
C PRO A 77 -2.77 -16.17 14.09
N GLY A 78 -3.44 -15.10 14.54
CA GLY A 78 -2.79 -13.95 15.18
C GLY A 78 -2.36 -12.83 14.23
N TRP A 79 -2.54 -13.00 12.91
CA TRP A 79 -2.43 -11.92 11.92
C TRP A 79 -3.80 -11.35 11.56
N ARG A 80 -3.83 -10.06 11.25
CA ARG A 80 -4.98 -9.35 10.68
C ARG A 80 -4.53 -8.60 9.44
N VAL A 81 -5.28 -8.71 8.35
CA VAL A 81 -5.06 -7.88 7.16
C VAL A 81 -5.88 -6.62 7.28
N VAL A 82 -5.22 -5.47 7.20
CA VAL A 82 -5.82 -4.15 7.24
C VAL A 82 -5.77 -3.58 5.84
N GLN A 83 -6.94 -3.26 5.29
CA GLN A 83 -7.03 -2.62 3.99
C GLN A 83 -6.98 -1.09 4.16
N ASP A 84 -6.05 -0.44 3.45
CA ASP A 84 -5.94 1.00 3.32
C ASP A 84 -6.28 1.39 1.87
N SER A 85 -7.38 2.12 1.67
CA SER A 85 -7.85 2.52 0.34
C SER A 85 -7.37 3.89 -0.11
N THR A 86 -6.31 4.42 0.51
CA THR A 86 -5.83 5.78 0.23
C THR A 86 -4.91 5.88 -0.98
N GLY A 87 -4.63 4.77 -1.68
CA GLY A 87 -3.91 4.73 -2.95
C GLY A 87 -2.39 4.78 -2.81
N PRO A 88 -1.65 3.76 -3.28
CA PRO A 88 -0.20 3.68 -3.14
C PRO A 88 0.55 4.47 -4.23
N SER A 89 0.45 5.80 -4.16
CA SER A 89 1.18 6.67 -5.08
C SER A 89 2.69 6.62 -4.81
N ALA A 90 3.50 6.72 -5.87
CA ALA A 90 4.95 6.73 -5.76
C ALA A 90 5.47 7.82 -4.82
N GLY A 91 4.84 9.00 -4.83
CA GLY A 91 5.17 10.09 -3.92
C GLY A 91 4.95 9.73 -2.44
N ARG A 92 3.82 9.08 -2.10
CA ARG A 92 3.54 8.69 -0.71
C ARG A 92 4.47 7.58 -0.22
N ILE A 93 4.75 6.58 -1.06
CA ILE A 93 5.73 5.53 -0.75
C ILE A 93 7.08 6.16 -0.47
N ARG A 94 7.56 7.01 -1.39
CA ARG A 94 8.82 7.73 -1.23
C ARG A 94 8.87 8.55 0.06
N SER A 95 7.85 9.34 0.35
CA SER A 95 7.81 10.16 1.57
C SER A 95 7.84 9.32 2.85
N MET A 96 7.17 8.17 2.89
CA MET A 96 7.23 7.27 4.06
C MET A 96 8.63 6.67 4.26
N VAL A 97 9.26 6.23 3.17
CA VAL A 97 10.61 5.66 3.23
C VAL A 97 11.63 6.72 3.62
N GLU A 98 11.62 7.88 2.96
CA GLU A 98 12.56 8.97 3.25
C GLU A 98 12.40 9.55 4.66
N SER A 99 11.18 9.56 5.20
CA SER A 99 10.94 10.01 6.58
C SER A 99 11.22 8.94 7.64
N GLY A 100 11.50 7.70 7.23
CA GLY A 100 11.67 6.55 8.13
C GLY A 100 10.39 6.14 8.86
N ARG A 101 9.21 6.59 8.38
CA ARG A 101 7.90 6.32 8.99
C ARG A 101 7.02 5.51 8.04
N VAL A 102 7.45 4.28 7.77
CA VAL A 102 6.71 3.35 6.92
C VAL A 102 5.58 2.71 7.71
N THR A 103 4.35 2.88 7.21
CA THR A 103 3.13 2.30 7.79
C THR A 103 2.43 1.32 6.86
N TRP A 104 2.96 1.12 5.66
CA TRP A 104 2.39 0.26 4.62
C TRP A 104 3.29 -0.94 4.40
N ASP A 105 2.71 -2.14 4.32
CA ASP A 105 3.45 -3.39 4.13
C ASP A 105 3.38 -3.86 2.67
N ILE A 106 2.18 -3.87 2.09
CA ILE A 106 1.93 -4.33 0.72
C ILE A 106 1.18 -3.24 -0.06
N CYS A 107 1.71 -2.86 -1.22
CA CYS A 107 1.11 -1.83 -2.07
C CYS A 107 0.65 -2.43 -3.40
N ASP A 108 -0.65 -2.35 -3.68
CA ASP A 108 -1.22 -2.60 -5.01
C ASP A 108 -0.80 -1.47 -5.98
N SER A 109 0.32 -1.66 -6.66
CA SER A 109 0.86 -0.70 -7.63
C SER A 109 1.25 -1.38 -8.94
N SER A 110 1.40 -0.56 -9.99
CA SER A 110 1.75 -1.04 -11.32
C SER A 110 3.19 -1.58 -11.41
N ALA A 111 3.45 -2.41 -12.43
CA ALA A 111 4.81 -2.84 -12.77
C ALA A 111 5.76 -1.65 -12.98
N THR A 112 5.29 -0.57 -13.61
CA THR A 112 6.06 0.66 -13.80
C THR A 112 6.46 1.29 -12.47
N SER A 113 5.55 1.31 -11.48
CA SER A 113 5.85 1.80 -10.14
C SER A 113 6.89 0.94 -9.44
N ALA A 114 6.77 -0.39 -9.52
CA ALA A 114 7.70 -1.33 -8.93
C ALA A 114 9.12 -1.15 -9.49
N THR A 115 9.26 -1.03 -10.82
CA THR A 115 10.54 -0.78 -11.48
C THR A 115 11.13 0.57 -11.08
N LEU A 116 10.34 1.65 -11.11
CA LEU A 116 10.79 3.00 -10.76
C LEU A 116 11.26 3.09 -9.30
N LEU A 117 10.41 2.69 -8.36
CA LEU A 117 10.69 2.82 -6.93
C LEU A 117 11.76 1.82 -6.48
N GLY A 118 11.79 0.63 -7.07
CA GLY A 118 12.86 -0.35 -6.86
C GLY A 118 14.22 0.18 -7.31
N GLY A 119 14.29 0.81 -8.49
CA GLY A 119 15.51 1.47 -8.98
C GLY A 119 15.99 2.63 -8.10
N LEU A 120 15.08 3.23 -7.30
CA LEU A 120 15.40 4.25 -6.31
C LEU A 120 15.69 3.67 -4.92
N ASN A 121 15.72 2.35 -4.77
CA ASN A 121 15.91 1.65 -3.49
C ASN A 121 14.84 2.01 -2.44
N LEU A 122 13.60 2.25 -2.89
CA LEU A 122 12.45 2.60 -2.04
C LEU A 122 11.52 1.41 -1.78
N LEU A 123 11.82 0.24 -2.33
CA LEU A 123 11.06 -1.00 -2.16
C LEU A 123 12.01 -2.14 -1.81
N ASN A 124 11.52 -3.10 -1.03
CA ASN A 124 12.24 -4.35 -0.80
C ASN A 124 12.19 -5.21 -2.06
N ARG A 125 13.23 -6.01 -2.28
CA ARG A 125 13.22 -7.06 -3.30
C ARG A 125 12.26 -8.18 -2.90
N ILE A 126 11.61 -8.79 -3.87
CA ILE A 126 10.79 -9.97 -3.64
C ILE A 126 11.68 -11.17 -3.37
N ASP A 127 11.45 -11.86 -2.26
CA ASP A 127 12.08 -13.14 -1.96
C ASP A 127 11.33 -14.28 -2.64
N TYR A 128 11.87 -14.71 -3.77
CA TYR A 128 11.33 -15.82 -4.56
C TYR A 128 11.67 -17.22 -4.02
N ASN A 129 12.33 -17.32 -2.87
CA ASN A 129 12.33 -18.56 -2.11
C ASN A 129 11.01 -18.75 -1.33
N VAL A 130 10.25 -17.67 -1.13
CA VAL A 130 8.94 -17.66 -0.47
C VAL A 130 7.82 -17.50 -1.49
N VAL A 131 7.99 -16.60 -2.47
CA VAL A 131 7.01 -16.37 -3.53
C VAL A 131 7.30 -17.29 -4.72
N ASP A 132 6.29 -18.04 -5.17
CA ASP A 132 6.40 -18.85 -6.39
C ASP A 132 6.41 -17.96 -7.63
N ARG A 133 7.53 -17.95 -8.37
CA ARG A 133 7.71 -17.20 -9.63
C ARG A 133 6.73 -17.63 -10.72
N ASN A 134 6.16 -18.82 -10.63
CA ASN A 134 5.18 -19.30 -11.61
C ASN A 134 3.74 -18.89 -11.26
N ASN A 135 3.50 -18.42 -10.03
CA ASN A 135 2.18 -17.99 -9.57
C ASN A 135 1.98 -16.47 -9.76
N VAL A 136 2.25 -16.01 -10.97
CA VAL A 136 2.01 -14.64 -11.45
C VAL A 136 1.30 -14.73 -12.81
N ILE A 137 0.71 -13.63 -13.28
CA ILE A 137 -0.03 -13.61 -14.57
C ILE A 137 0.82 -13.92 -15.82
N GLY A 138 2.14 -13.98 -15.68
CA GLY A 138 3.06 -14.42 -16.71
C GLY A 138 4.51 -14.23 -16.29
N PRO A 139 5.49 -14.90 -16.94
CA PRO A 139 6.89 -14.87 -16.51
C PRO A 139 7.51 -13.46 -16.41
N THR A 140 7.04 -12.52 -17.23
CA THR A 140 7.48 -11.12 -17.22
C THR A 140 6.97 -10.32 -16.03
N PHE A 141 6.06 -10.88 -15.21
CA PHE A 141 5.45 -10.23 -14.06
C PHE A 141 5.99 -10.73 -12.71
N ALA A 142 7.00 -11.60 -12.73
CA ALA A 142 7.87 -11.88 -11.60
C ALA A 142 9.01 -10.83 -11.58
N LEU A 143 8.72 -9.63 -11.08
CA LEU A 143 9.64 -8.48 -11.06
C LEU A 143 10.59 -8.55 -9.84
N ASP A 144 11.71 -7.83 -9.89
CA ASP A 144 12.64 -7.75 -8.75
C ASP A 144 12.00 -7.15 -7.49
N HIS A 145 11.11 -6.17 -7.66
CA HIS A 145 10.49 -5.39 -6.58
C HIS A 145 8.95 -5.47 -6.61
N GLY A 146 8.39 -6.50 -7.25
CA GLY A 146 6.95 -6.74 -7.30
C GLY A 146 6.60 -8.11 -7.88
N ALA A 147 5.45 -8.64 -7.50
CA ALA A 147 4.88 -9.86 -8.08
C ALA A 147 3.43 -9.56 -8.42
N ALA A 148 3.03 -9.70 -9.70
CA ALA A 148 1.68 -9.33 -10.14
C ALA A 148 0.76 -10.56 -10.26
N PRO A 149 -0.26 -10.69 -9.39
CA PRO A 149 -1.21 -11.80 -9.46
C PRO A 149 -2.44 -11.51 -10.35
N TYR A 150 -2.56 -10.28 -10.87
CA TYR A 150 -3.61 -9.89 -11.82
C TYR A 150 -3.14 -8.74 -12.72
N SER A 151 -3.88 -8.49 -13.79
CA SER A 151 -3.76 -7.32 -14.67
C SER A 151 -5.09 -6.62 -14.83
N PHE A 152 -5.05 -5.34 -15.18
CA PHE A 152 -6.23 -4.57 -15.58
C PHE A 152 -5.98 -3.88 -16.92
N SER A 153 -7.05 -3.51 -17.61
CA SER A 153 -7.00 -2.78 -18.88
C SER A 153 -7.57 -1.37 -18.71
N ASN A 154 -6.94 -0.38 -19.34
CA ASN A 154 -7.58 0.91 -19.58
C ASN A 154 -8.40 0.77 -20.88
N VAL A 155 -9.72 0.88 -20.79
CA VAL A 155 -10.63 0.64 -21.91
C VAL A 155 -11.46 1.87 -22.22
N LEU A 156 -11.92 1.96 -23.47
CA LEU A 156 -12.89 2.96 -23.89
C LEU A 156 -14.28 2.58 -23.34
N VAL A 157 -14.90 3.49 -22.59
CA VAL A 157 -16.25 3.33 -22.06
C VAL A 157 -17.09 4.54 -22.48
N TYR A 158 -18.36 4.31 -22.80
CA TYR A 158 -19.31 5.35 -23.17
C TYR A 158 -20.70 5.06 -22.58
N ASP A 159 -21.50 6.11 -22.49
CA ASP A 159 -22.93 6.02 -22.15
C ASP A 159 -23.71 5.60 -23.40
N SER A 160 -24.20 4.36 -23.44
CA SER A 160 -24.87 3.79 -24.61
C SER A 160 -26.15 4.54 -24.99
N THR A 161 -26.81 5.21 -24.04
CA THR A 161 -28.01 6.00 -24.31
C THR A 161 -27.74 7.24 -25.17
N LYS A 162 -26.49 7.71 -25.19
CA LYS A 162 -26.05 8.88 -25.97
C LYS A 162 -25.60 8.54 -27.39
N PHE A 163 -25.40 7.26 -27.68
CA PHE A 163 -24.88 6.78 -28.97
C PHE A 163 -25.77 5.67 -29.58
N PRO A 164 -27.07 5.91 -29.81
CA PRO A 164 -27.99 4.90 -30.33
C PRO A 164 -27.66 4.48 -31.77
N ASN A 165 -26.96 5.33 -32.52
CA ASN A 165 -26.67 5.14 -33.95
C ASN A 165 -25.17 4.90 -34.23
N GLY A 166 -24.42 4.41 -33.25
CA GLY A 166 -22.99 4.13 -33.36
C GLY A 166 -22.17 4.88 -32.33
N ALA A 167 -21.38 4.12 -31.57
CA ALA A 167 -20.52 4.61 -30.50
C ALA A 167 -19.06 4.74 -30.96
N PRO A 168 -18.22 5.50 -30.24
CA PRO A 168 -16.79 5.50 -30.51
C PRO A 168 -16.22 4.10 -30.26
N THR A 169 -15.42 3.60 -31.20
CA THR A 169 -14.82 2.24 -31.15
C THR A 169 -13.30 2.25 -31.11
N SER A 170 -12.70 3.43 -31.21
CA SER A 170 -11.26 3.64 -31.23
C SER A 170 -10.87 4.88 -30.44
N TRP A 171 -9.58 5.00 -30.10
CA TRP A 171 -9.05 6.23 -29.52
C TRP A 171 -9.07 7.40 -30.50
N ALA A 172 -9.02 7.17 -31.81
CA ALA A 172 -9.27 8.22 -32.80
C ALA A 172 -10.70 8.77 -32.69
N ASP A 173 -11.69 7.87 -32.55
CA ASP A 173 -13.10 8.26 -32.37
C ASP A 173 -13.32 9.05 -31.07
N PHE A 174 -12.68 8.68 -29.95
CA PHE A 174 -12.85 9.43 -28.70
C PHE A 174 -12.40 10.90 -28.86
N TRP A 175 -11.34 11.16 -29.63
CA TRP A 175 -10.77 12.49 -29.88
C TRP A 175 -11.52 13.25 -30.99
N ASP A 176 -12.35 12.59 -31.80
CA ASP A 176 -13.20 13.25 -32.79
C ASP A 176 -14.46 13.85 -32.15
N LEU A 177 -14.31 15.06 -31.60
CA LEU A 177 -15.40 15.80 -30.96
C LEU A 177 -16.52 16.20 -31.93
N ARG A 178 -16.25 16.22 -33.25
CA ARG A 178 -17.25 16.58 -34.26
C ARG A 178 -18.16 15.41 -34.54
N ARG A 179 -17.59 14.21 -34.73
CA ARG A 179 -18.35 12.98 -34.97
C ARG A 179 -19.03 12.47 -33.70
N PHE A 180 -18.37 12.60 -32.56
CA PHE A 180 -18.90 12.16 -31.27
C PHE A 180 -18.93 13.35 -30.30
N PRO A 181 -19.92 14.25 -30.32
CA PRO A 181 -19.96 15.36 -29.36
C PRO A 181 -20.21 14.87 -27.92
N GLY A 182 -19.62 15.52 -26.91
CA GLY A 182 -19.84 15.19 -25.49
C GLY A 182 -18.67 15.46 -24.55
N THR A 183 -18.92 15.41 -23.26
CA THR A 183 -17.87 15.53 -22.23
C THR A 183 -17.06 14.24 -22.14
N ARG A 184 -15.74 14.39 -21.99
CA ARG A 184 -14.80 13.27 -21.81
C ARG A 184 -14.18 13.32 -20.43
N LEU A 185 -13.82 12.14 -19.93
CA LEU A 185 -13.01 11.97 -18.73
C LEU A 185 -11.81 11.11 -19.10
N LEU A 186 -10.62 11.57 -18.73
CA LEU A 186 -9.39 10.80 -18.77
C LEU A 186 -8.84 10.72 -17.35
N ARG A 187 -7.92 9.77 -17.16
CA ARG A 187 -7.13 9.72 -15.94
C ARG A 187 -6.37 11.03 -15.74
N ARG A 188 -6.20 11.42 -14.49
CA ARG A 188 -5.46 12.63 -14.11
C ARG A 188 -3.95 12.49 -14.40
N ASP A 189 -3.43 11.28 -14.40
CA ASP A 189 -2.03 10.97 -14.66
C ASP A 189 -1.81 10.49 -16.11
N ALA A 190 -0.54 10.39 -16.51
CA ALA A 190 -0.14 10.04 -17.87
C ALA A 190 -0.48 8.59 -18.26
N ALA A 191 -0.56 7.68 -17.28
CA ALA A 191 -0.77 6.26 -17.50
C ALA A 191 -2.09 5.99 -18.23
N GLY A 192 -2.03 5.31 -19.38
CA GLY A 192 -3.18 5.06 -20.25
C GLY A 192 -3.66 6.27 -21.06
N ALA A 193 -3.54 7.50 -20.52
CA ALA A 193 -3.97 8.72 -21.21
C ALA A 193 -3.05 9.08 -22.38
N LEU A 194 -1.73 9.00 -22.20
CA LEU A 194 -0.78 9.22 -23.29
C LEU A 194 -0.84 8.10 -24.33
N ASP A 195 -1.03 6.85 -23.89
CA ASP A 195 -1.16 5.70 -24.78
C ASP A 195 -2.40 5.84 -25.67
N ALA A 196 -3.53 6.26 -25.10
CA ALA A 196 -4.74 6.60 -25.84
C ALA A 196 -4.49 7.71 -26.88
N ALA A 197 -3.77 8.77 -26.51
CA ALA A 197 -3.43 9.85 -27.44
C ALA A 197 -2.51 9.35 -28.58
N GLN A 198 -1.53 8.49 -28.30
CA GLN A 198 -0.67 7.90 -29.33
C GLN A 198 -1.48 7.02 -30.29
N MET A 199 -2.36 6.16 -29.76
CA MET A 199 -3.24 5.32 -30.55
C MET A 199 -4.21 6.13 -31.41
N ALA A 200 -4.70 7.28 -30.91
CA ALA A 200 -5.54 8.20 -31.69
C ALA A 200 -4.79 8.80 -32.90
N LEU A 201 -3.46 8.92 -32.80
CA LEU A 201 -2.58 9.36 -33.90
C LEU A 201 -2.12 8.19 -34.80
N GLY A 202 -2.65 6.98 -34.60
CA GLY A 202 -2.28 5.79 -35.38
C GLY A 202 -0.89 5.24 -35.05
N LYS A 203 -0.33 5.55 -33.89
CA LYS A 203 0.97 5.06 -33.43
C LYS A 203 0.81 3.84 -32.52
N ASP A 204 1.78 2.92 -32.57
CA ASP A 204 1.91 1.86 -31.56
C ASP A 204 2.38 2.51 -30.24
N PRO A 205 1.64 2.35 -29.12
CA PRO A 205 2.03 2.95 -27.85
C PRO A 205 3.18 2.21 -27.13
N ARG A 206 3.70 1.10 -27.68
CA ARG A 206 4.81 0.30 -27.09
C ARG A 206 6.19 0.75 -27.54
#